data_AF-A0AAE8TXX2-F1
#
_entry.id   AF-A0AAE8TXX2-F1
#
_cell.length_a   1.000
_cell.length_b   1.000
_cell.length_c   1.000
_cell.angle_alpha   90.00
_cell.angle_beta   90.00
_cell.angle_gamma   90.00
#
_symmetry.space_group_name_H-M   'P 1'
#
loop_
_entity.id
_entity.type
_entity.pdbx_description
1 polymer ?
#
loop_
_entity_poly.entity_id
_entity_poly.type
_entity_poly.pdbx_seq_one_letter_code
_entity_poly.pdbx_strand_id
1 'polypeptide(L)'
;MKATAITGAVILMSVQIGATTSQAQDSLDFKCREFRPSLEKRSVERPEPPFCGTSFAPFFDEFSFKSCRSEMEQYRQKVADFADCLVDENKRAVKEFNDAVASFNQRAGR
;
A
#
# COMPACT_ATOMS: atom_id res chain seq x y z
N MET A 1 -41.43 53.70 -25.65
CA MET A 1 -41.15 53.34 -24.24
C MET A 1 -41.09 51.83 -24.13
N LYS A 2 -40.16 51.35 -23.30
CA LYS A 2 -39.96 49.98 -22.79
C LYS A 2 -39.23 48.97 -23.69
N ALA A 3 -37.94 48.88 -23.38
CA ALA A 3 -37.05 47.77 -23.62
C ALA A 3 -37.44 46.54 -22.79
N THR A 4 -37.12 45.34 -23.29
CA THR A 4 -36.82 44.18 -22.44
C THR A 4 -35.78 43.29 -23.14
N ALA A 5 -34.53 43.43 -22.71
CA ALA A 5 -33.45 42.49 -23.01
C ALA A 5 -33.62 41.27 -22.10
N ILE A 6 -33.63 40.06 -22.68
CA ILE A 6 -33.66 38.81 -21.91
C ILE A 6 -32.21 38.40 -21.66
N THR A 7 -31.74 38.67 -20.46
CA THR A 7 -30.46 38.25 -19.92
C THR A 7 -30.50 36.73 -19.71
N GLY A 8 -29.96 35.96 -20.66
CA GLY A 8 -29.75 34.52 -20.49
C GLY A 8 -28.51 34.27 -19.62
N ALA A 9 -28.72 33.94 -18.35
CA ALA A 9 -27.66 33.57 -17.44
C ALA A 9 -26.98 32.27 -17.91
N VAL A 10 -25.68 32.34 -18.23
CA VAL A 10 -24.84 31.16 -18.43
C VAL A 10 -24.59 30.57 -17.04
N ILE A 11 -25.31 29.50 -16.72
CA ILE A 11 -25.00 28.67 -15.54
C ILE A 11 -23.71 27.92 -15.88
N LEU A 12 -22.59 28.46 -15.41
CA LEU A 12 -21.33 27.73 -15.29
C LEU A 12 -21.59 26.55 -14.35
N MET A 13 -21.92 25.39 -14.91
CA MET A 13 -21.83 24.13 -14.17
C MET A 13 -20.34 23.88 -13.96
N SER A 14 -19.84 24.37 -12.83
CA SER A 14 -18.57 23.97 -12.26
C SER A 14 -18.59 22.45 -12.09
N VAL A 15 -18.02 21.73 -13.04
CA VAL A 15 -17.72 20.31 -12.89
C VAL A 15 -16.64 20.23 -11.82
N GLN A 16 -17.10 20.14 -10.57
CA GLN A 16 -16.26 19.71 -9.48
C GLN A 16 -15.90 18.27 -9.79
N ILE A 17 -14.68 18.08 -10.31
CA ILE A 17 -14.03 16.79 -10.38
C ILE A 17 -13.85 16.38 -8.91
N GLY A 18 -14.87 15.72 -8.37
CA GLY A 18 -14.81 15.10 -7.06
C GLY A 18 -13.70 14.06 -7.12
N ALA A 19 -12.55 14.39 -6.55
CA ALA A 19 -11.55 13.41 -6.20
C ALA A 19 -12.11 12.56 -5.04
N THR A 20 -13.05 11.67 -5.34
CA THR A 20 -13.47 10.62 -4.41
C THR A 20 -12.47 9.48 -4.46
N THR A 21 -11.22 9.75 -4.12
CA THR A 21 -10.20 8.71 -3.87
C THR A 21 -9.40 9.16 -2.68
N SER A 22 -9.88 8.89 -1.47
CA SER A 22 -9.03 9.10 -0.29
C SER A 22 -9.50 8.30 0.92
N GLN A 23 -10.81 8.21 1.19
CA GLN A 23 -11.24 7.68 2.49
C GLN A 23 -11.18 6.15 2.64
N ALA A 24 -10.99 5.38 1.56
CA ALA A 24 -10.91 3.91 1.62
C ALA A 24 -9.48 3.34 1.52
N GLN A 25 -8.48 4.16 1.21
CA GLN A 25 -7.06 3.74 1.16
C GLN A 25 -6.32 3.96 2.49
N ASP A 26 -6.91 4.77 3.38
CA ASP A 26 -6.28 5.27 4.62
C ASP A 26 -6.57 4.41 5.87
N SER A 27 -7.39 3.35 5.71
CA SER A 27 -7.40 2.22 6.65
C SER A 27 -6.14 1.40 6.38
N LEU A 28 -5.01 1.99 6.73
CA LEU A 28 -3.66 1.48 6.65
C LEU A 28 -3.63 0.00 7.02
N ASP A 29 -3.54 -0.83 5.99
CA ASP A 29 -2.66 -1.98 5.82
C ASP A 29 -1.72 -2.26 7.02
N PHE A 30 -2.34 -2.63 8.14
CA PHE A 30 -1.69 -2.75 9.45
C PHE A 30 -0.62 -3.84 9.40
N LYS A 31 -0.84 -4.83 8.52
CA LYS A 31 0.06 -5.93 8.23
C LYS A 31 1.33 -5.48 7.50
N CYS A 32 1.23 -4.60 6.49
CA CYS A 32 2.41 -4.12 5.79
C CYS A 32 3.17 -3.00 6.53
N ARG A 33 2.61 -2.44 7.61
CA ARG A 33 3.22 -1.28 8.29
C ARG A 33 4.64 -1.56 8.78
N GLU A 34 4.88 -2.75 9.34
CA GLU A 34 6.21 -3.15 9.82
C GLU A 34 7.24 -3.22 8.68
N PHE A 35 6.79 -3.53 7.47
CA PHE A 35 7.64 -3.74 6.30
C PHE A 35 7.75 -2.52 5.40
N ARG A 36 7.22 -1.36 5.80
CA ARG A 36 7.39 -0.09 5.07
C ARG A 36 8.34 0.83 5.83
N PRO A 37 9.58 1.02 5.36
CA PRO A 37 10.59 1.84 6.04
C PRO A 37 10.22 3.33 6.04
N SER A 38 9.43 3.78 5.06
CA SER A 38 8.94 5.15 4.96
C SER A 38 7.55 5.13 4.34
N LEU A 39 6.65 5.95 4.88
CA LEU A 39 5.31 6.15 4.32
C LEU A 39 5.35 6.88 2.97
N GLU A 40 6.44 7.57 2.66
CA GLU A 40 6.64 8.24 1.37
C GLU A 40 6.96 7.23 0.26
N LYS A 41 7.55 6.08 0.61
CA LYS A 41 7.86 5.00 -0.32
C LYS A 41 6.79 3.93 -0.24
N ARG A 42 6.12 3.67 -1.36
CA ARG A 42 5.15 2.56 -1.47
C ARG A 42 5.79 1.17 -1.50
N SER A 43 7.12 1.06 -1.44
CA SER A 43 7.84 -0.21 -1.45
C SER A 43 7.77 -0.91 -0.10
N VAL A 44 7.56 -2.22 -0.16
CA VAL A 44 7.64 -3.12 1.01
C VAL A 44 9.01 -3.80 1.02
N GLU A 45 9.68 -3.83 2.16
CA GLU A 45 11.01 -4.41 2.35
C GLU A 45 10.93 -5.80 2.99
N ARG A 46 11.76 -6.71 2.48
CA ARG A 46 11.85 -8.08 3.01
C ARG A 46 12.52 -8.07 4.38
N PRO A 47 12.02 -8.84 5.36
CA PRO A 47 12.71 -9.04 6.63
C PRO A 47 14.11 -9.64 6.43
N GLU A 48 15.10 -9.05 7.08
CA GLU A 48 16.47 -9.57 7.08
C GLU A 48 16.60 -10.76 8.05
N PRO A 49 17.37 -11.80 7.69
CA PRO A 49 17.64 -12.91 8.60
C PRO A 49 18.42 -12.43 9.84
N PRO A 50 18.21 -13.04 11.01
CA PRO A 50 18.96 -12.68 12.21
C PRO A 50 20.43 -13.04 12.01
N PHE A 51 21.32 -12.20 12.55
CA PHE A 51 22.76 -12.38 12.42
C PHE A 51 23.24 -13.73 12.95
N CYS A 52 22.60 -14.25 13.99
CA CYS A 52 22.94 -15.54 14.57
C CYS A 52 22.77 -16.72 13.58
N GLY A 53 21.85 -16.60 12.62
CA GLY A 53 21.59 -17.61 11.59
C GLY A 53 22.46 -17.48 10.34
N THR A 54 23.17 -16.35 10.19
CA THR A 54 24.10 -16.09 9.08
C THR A 54 25.56 -16.08 9.51
N SER A 55 25.83 -16.08 10.81
CA SER A 55 27.17 -16.18 11.38
C SER A 55 27.79 -17.57 11.16
N PHE A 56 29.11 -17.60 10.92
CA PHE A 56 29.91 -18.82 10.82
C PHE A 56 30.43 -19.31 12.18
N ALA A 57 30.27 -18.51 13.24
CA ALA A 57 30.74 -18.88 14.57
C ALA A 57 29.86 -20.00 15.16
N PRO A 58 30.44 -21.05 15.74
CA PRO A 58 29.66 -22.05 16.46
C PRO A 58 29.03 -21.45 17.72
N PHE A 59 27.98 -22.10 18.23
CA PHE A 59 27.46 -21.78 19.54
C PHE A 59 28.42 -22.29 20.62
N PHE A 60 28.82 -21.42 21.53
CA PHE A 60 29.77 -21.76 22.62
C PHE A 60 29.07 -22.22 23.89
N ASP A 61 27.77 -21.97 24.00
CA ASP A 61 26.96 -22.30 25.16
C ASP A 61 25.47 -22.47 24.79
N GLU A 62 24.73 -23.13 25.67
CA GLU A 62 23.30 -23.41 25.46
C GLU A 62 22.44 -22.14 25.39
N PHE A 63 22.84 -21.06 26.07
CA PHE A 63 22.12 -19.81 26.06
C PHE A 63 22.19 -19.15 24.68
N SER A 64 23.36 -19.09 24.05
CA SER A 64 23.57 -18.55 22.71
C SER A 64 22.77 -19.32 21.65
N PHE A 65 22.74 -20.66 21.76
CA PHE A 65 21.93 -21.51 20.90
C PHE A 65 20.43 -21.24 21.07
N LYS A 66 19.94 -21.20 22.32
CA LYS A 66 18.53 -20.95 22.62
C LYS A 66 18.08 -19.56 22.19
N SER A 67 18.92 -18.54 22.40
CA SER A 67 18.67 -17.18 21.94
C SER A 67 18.52 -17.15 20.42
N CYS A 68 19.47 -17.74 19.69
CA CYS A 68 19.43 -17.76 18.23
C CYS A 68 18.21 -18.53 17.70
N ARG A 69 17.87 -19.67 18.32
CA ARG A 69 16.67 -20.42 17.95
C ARG A 69 15.42 -19.55 18.09
N SER A 70 15.29 -18.80 19.19
CA SER A 70 14.18 -17.88 19.40
C SER A 70 14.14 -16.78 18.32
N GLU A 71 15.28 -16.21 17.96
CA GLU A 71 15.38 -15.23 16.87
C GLU A 71 14.96 -15.82 15.51
N MET A 72 15.35 -17.07 15.23
CA MET A 72 14.95 -17.79 14.01
C MET A 72 13.45 -18.09 13.98
N GLU A 73 12.85 -18.44 15.12
CA GLU A 73 11.40 -18.63 15.24
C GLU A 73 10.63 -17.31 15.01
N GLN A 74 11.13 -16.20 15.56
CA GLN A 74 10.59 -14.86 15.29
C GLN A 74 10.76 -14.46 13.82
N TYR A 75 11.91 -14.74 13.22
CA TYR A 75 12.16 -14.48 11.80
C TYR A 75 11.18 -15.24 10.90
N ARG A 76 10.90 -16.51 11.21
CA ARG A 76 9.88 -17.30 10.50
C ARG A 76 8.52 -16.61 10.54
N GLN A 77 8.10 -16.09 11.69
CA GLN A 77 6.82 -15.38 11.81
C GLN A 77 6.83 -14.10 10.97
N LYS A 78 7.90 -13.30 11.03
CA LYS A 78 8.05 -12.09 10.20
C LYS A 78 7.97 -12.38 8.70
N VAL A 79 8.56 -13.49 8.24
CA VAL A 79 8.48 -13.91 6.84
C VAL A 79 7.05 -14.29 6.44
N ALA A 80 6.30 -14.95 7.33
CA ALA A 80 4.89 -15.26 7.08
C ALA A 80 4.05 -13.98 7.00
N ASP A 81 4.23 -13.06 7.94
CA ASP A 81 3.53 -11.78 7.97
C ASP A 81 3.87 -10.91 6.75
N PHE A 82 5.12 -10.96 6.27
CA PHE A 82 5.56 -10.30 5.05
C PHE A 82 4.88 -10.90 3.80
N ALA A 83 4.73 -12.23 3.73
CA ALA A 83 4.01 -12.87 2.62
C ALA A 83 2.53 -12.46 2.61
N ASP A 84 1.89 -12.40 3.77
CA ASP A 84 0.53 -11.89 3.96
C ASP A 84 0.40 -10.44 3.46
N CYS A 85 1.36 -9.58 3.81
CA CYS A 85 1.45 -8.22 3.30
C CYS A 85 1.52 -8.17 1.75
N LEU A 86 2.36 -9.00 1.13
CA LEU A 86 2.48 -9.06 -0.33
C LEU A 86 1.18 -9.47 -1.03
N VAL A 87 0.37 -10.33 -0.39
CA VAL A 87 -0.95 -10.70 -0.92
C VAL A 87 -1.87 -9.49 -0.98
N ASP A 88 -1.87 -8.65 0.06
CA ASP A 88 -2.71 -7.45 0.10
C ASP A 88 -2.18 -6.34 -0.83
N GLU A 89 -0.87 -6.20 -0.96
CA GLU A 89 -0.25 -5.36 -2.00
C GLU A 89 -0.69 -5.74 -3.41
N ASN A 90 -0.67 -7.04 -3.71
CA ASN A 90 -1.08 -7.52 -5.02
C ASN A 90 -2.57 -7.22 -5.29
N LYS A 91 -3.46 -7.44 -4.31
CA LYS A 91 -4.88 -7.09 -4.44
C LYS A 91 -5.07 -5.60 -4.74
N ARG A 92 -4.33 -4.72 -4.05
CA ARG A 92 -4.35 -3.28 -4.29
C ARG A 92 -3.86 -2.95 -5.70
N ALA A 93 -2.73 -3.50 -6.12
CA ALA A 93 -2.20 -3.27 -7.46
C ALA A 93 -3.18 -3.70 -8.57
N VAL A 94 -3.80 -4.87 -8.42
CA VAL A 94 -4.84 -5.36 -9.36
C VAL A 94 -6.05 -4.43 -9.38
N LYS A 95 -6.50 -3.95 -8.22
CA LYS A 95 -7.61 -2.98 -8.14
C LYS A 95 -7.25 -1.68 -8.85
N GLU A 96 -6.08 -1.10 -8.57
CA GLU A 96 -5.60 0.13 -9.19
C GLU A 96 -5.48 0.00 -10.72
N PHE A 97 -5.00 -1.15 -11.20
CA PHE A 97 -4.96 -1.46 -12.62
C PHE A 97 -6.37 -1.48 -13.24
N ASN A 98 -7.32 -2.19 -12.64
CA ASN A 98 -8.70 -2.27 -13.14
C ASN A 98 -9.39 -0.90 -13.15
N ASP A 99 -9.17 -0.09 -12.10
CA ASP A 99 -9.69 1.29 -12.03
C ASP A 99 -9.09 2.16 -13.15
N ALA A 100 -7.79 2.01 -13.44
CA ALA A 100 -7.12 2.71 -14.53
C ALA A 100 -7.66 2.30 -15.90
N VAL A 101 -7.86 0.99 -16.13
CA VAL A 101 -8.48 0.46 -17.36
C VAL A 101 -9.89 1.00 -17.54
N ALA A 102 -10.70 1.00 -16.49
CA ALA A 102 -12.05 1.55 -16.53
C ALA A 102 -12.05 3.04 -16.92
N SER A 103 -11.17 3.84 -16.31
CA SER A 103 -11.01 5.27 -16.65
C SER A 103 -10.55 5.48 -18.09
N PHE A 104 -9.62 4.64 -18.58
CA PHE A 104 -9.16 4.69 -19.96
C PHE A 104 -10.30 4.40 -20.93
N ASN A 105 -11.03 3.29 -20.74
CA ASN A 105 -12.14 2.90 -21.60
C ASN A 105 -13.25 3.96 -21.65
N GLN A 106 -13.53 4.62 -20.52
CA GLN A 106 -14.48 5.73 -20.46
C GLN A 106 -14.06 6.92 -21.35
N ARG A 107 -12.75 7.18 -21.47
CA ARG A 107 -12.22 8.27 -22.32
C ARG A 107 -12.18 7.88 -23.79
N ALA A 108 -11.83 6.63 -24.09
CA ALA A 108 -11.71 6.12 -25.46
C ALA A 108 -13.07 5.93 -26.15
N GLY A 109 -14.14 5.71 -25.38
CA GLY A 109 -15.51 5.61 -25.91
C GLY A 109 -16.23 6.95 -26.18
N ARG A 110 -15.52 8.08 -26.09
CA ARG A 110 -15.99 9.41 -26.50
C ARG A 110 -15.38 9.78 -27.84
#